data_AF-A0A1F9ZHR2-F1
#
_entry.id   AF-A0A1F9ZHR2-F1
#
_cell.length_a   1.000
_cell.length_b   1.000
_cell.length_c   1.000
_cell.angle_alpha   90.00
_cell.angle_beta   90.00
_cell.angle_gamma   90.00
#
_symmetry.space_group_name_H-M   'P 1'
#
loop_
_entity.id
_entity.type
_entity.pdbx_description
1 polymer ?
#
loop_
_entity_poly.entity_id
_entity_poly.type
_entity_poly.pdbx_seq_one_letter_code
_entity_poly.pdbx_strand_id
1 'polypeptide(L)'
;MSHLIDAIQAETRGDFATAAGHYLHLTESGLPLDRIGVFQALARCHEKLGHLNEAGAWRRKAGKAYLELPDDAMARDERQYLALVEYRNAVQDLAGDPALMDVAGEYKAVLAENWKGGPEGLTHEGLFGGVFLMGLGDYVNAARYLFDSAEAISEQATEGNDAALREAARRGYELAHEAAMKAGNMQVAQVAKVRAFDLAQPPPK
;
A
#
# COMPACT_ATOMS: atom_id res chain seq x y z
N MET A 1 -20.26 -23.64 -21.50
CA MET A 1 -20.33 -22.34 -20.81
C MET A 1 -18.99 -22.13 -20.13
N SER A 2 -18.38 -20.95 -20.25
CA SER A 2 -17.01 -20.71 -19.77
C SER A 2 -17.04 -19.58 -18.77
N HIS A 3 -16.94 -19.92 -17.48
CA HIS A 3 -16.98 -18.93 -16.41
C HIS A 3 -15.97 -17.79 -16.63
N LEU A 4 -14.79 -18.05 -17.21
CA LEU A 4 -13.80 -17.01 -17.46
C LEU A 4 -14.26 -16.00 -18.52
N ILE A 5 -14.72 -16.47 -19.67
CA ILE A 5 -15.20 -15.60 -20.75
C ILE A 5 -16.48 -14.88 -20.33
N ASP A 6 -17.39 -15.59 -19.67
CA ASP A 6 -18.66 -15.05 -19.21
C ASP A 6 -18.44 -13.96 -18.13
N ALA A 7 -17.47 -14.16 -17.21
CA ALA A 7 -17.06 -13.14 -16.24
C ALA A 7 -16.50 -11.88 -16.92
N ILE A 8 -15.53 -12.04 -17.82
CA ILE A 8 -14.89 -10.90 -18.53
C ILE A 8 -15.92 -10.12 -19.35
N GLN A 9 -16.83 -10.81 -20.03
CA GLN A 9 -17.90 -10.16 -20.80
C GLN A 9 -18.88 -9.40 -19.90
N ALA A 10 -19.24 -9.93 -18.73
CA ALA A 10 -20.07 -9.23 -17.76
C ALA A 10 -19.35 -7.99 -17.20
N GLU A 11 -18.08 -8.12 -16.81
CA GLU A 11 -17.26 -7.01 -16.32
C GLU A 11 -17.13 -5.88 -17.36
N THR A 12 -16.90 -6.23 -18.63
CA THR A 12 -16.79 -5.26 -19.74
C THR A 12 -18.07 -4.47 -19.97
N ARG A 13 -19.24 -5.04 -19.61
CA ARG A 13 -20.54 -4.37 -19.69
C ARG A 13 -20.90 -3.60 -18.42
N GLY A 14 -20.05 -3.63 -17.39
CA GLY A 14 -20.34 -3.04 -16.08
C GLY A 14 -21.30 -3.86 -15.21
N ASP A 15 -21.59 -5.11 -15.59
CA ASP A 15 -22.40 -6.04 -14.79
C ASP A 15 -21.50 -6.79 -13.79
N PHE A 16 -21.06 -6.06 -12.76
CA PHE A 16 -20.11 -6.56 -11.76
C PHE A 16 -20.71 -7.66 -10.87
N ALA A 17 -22.03 -7.70 -10.70
CA ALA A 17 -22.70 -8.74 -9.92
C ALA A 17 -22.60 -10.09 -10.64
N THR A 18 -22.93 -10.13 -11.94
CA THR A 18 -22.79 -11.35 -12.76
C THR A 18 -21.32 -11.73 -12.91
N ALA A 19 -20.42 -10.76 -13.13
CA ALA A 19 -18.98 -11.01 -13.22
C ALA A 19 -18.44 -11.67 -11.94
N ALA A 20 -18.76 -11.13 -10.76
CA ALA A 20 -18.35 -11.70 -9.49
C ALA A 20 -18.86 -13.14 -9.31
N GLY A 21 -20.12 -13.40 -9.67
CA GLY A 21 -20.70 -14.75 -9.65
C GLY A 21 -19.90 -15.74 -10.49
N HIS A 22 -19.51 -15.37 -11.71
CA HIS A 22 -18.69 -16.23 -12.55
C HIS A 22 -17.24 -16.37 -12.05
N TYR A 23 -16.60 -15.30 -11.61
CA TYR A 23 -15.23 -15.37 -11.07
C TYR A 23 -15.12 -16.24 -9.82
N LEU A 24 -16.18 -16.32 -9.00
CA LEU A 24 -16.19 -17.17 -7.81
C LEU A 24 -15.99 -18.65 -8.14
N HIS A 25 -16.49 -19.13 -9.28
CA HIS A 25 -16.27 -20.51 -9.74
C HIS A 25 -14.83 -20.81 -10.15
N LEU A 26 -14.00 -19.78 -10.31
CA LEU A 26 -12.62 -19.90 -10.78
C LEU A 26 -11.60 -19.81 -9.64
N THR A 27 -12.01 -19.63 -8.39
CA THR A 27 -11.10 -19.37 -7.25
C THR A 27 -10.17 -20.54 -6.91
N GLU A 28 -10.46 -21.73 -7.44
CA GLU A 28 -9.66 -22.95 -7.25
C GLU A 28 -9.11 -23.50 -8.58
N SER A 29 -9.41 -22.84 -9.69
CA SER A 29 -9.03 -23.29 -11.04
C SER A 29 -7.74 -22.63 -11.53
N GLY A 30 -7.00 -23.33 -12.38
CA GLY A 30 -5.79 -22.79 -13.02
C GLY A 30 -4.54 -22.80 -12.16
N LEU A 31 -3.47 -22.17 -12.66
CA LEU A 31 -2.21 -22.05 -11.94
C LEU A 31 -2.37 -21.08 -10.75
N PRO A 32 -1.50 -21.15 -9.72
CA PRO A 32 -1.56 -20.24 -8.59
C PRO A 32 -1.60 -18.75 -8.99
N LEU A 33 -0.81 -18.36 -10.00
CA LEU A 33 -0.78 -16.98 -10.50
C LEU A 33 -2.11 -16.56 -11.16
N ASP A 34 -2.77 -17.45 -11.91
CA ASP A 34 -4.07 -17.18 -12.51
C ASP A 34 -5.13 -16.93 -11.44
N ARG A 35 -5.08 -17.70 -10.34
CA ARG A 35 -6.01 -17.53 -9.21
C ARG A 35 -5.86 -16.18 -8.52
N ILE A 36 -4.64 -15.64 -8.45
CA ILE A 36 -4.42 -14.28 -7.92
C ILE A 36 -5.15 -13.26 -8.79
N GLY A 37 -5.06 -13.37 -10.11
CA GLY A 37 -5.82 -12.53 -11.05
C GLY A 37 -7.34 -12.63 -10.84
N VAL A 38 -7.86 -13.83 -10.55
CA VAL A 38 -9.27 -14.03 -10.19
C VAL A 38 -9.62 -13.34 -8.87
N PHE A 39 -8.78 -13.42 -7.83
CA PHE A 39 -9.01 -12.73 -6.56
C PHE A 39 -9.02 -11.20 -6.75
N GLN A 40 -8.10 -10.66 -7.54
CA GLN A 40 -8.08 -9.23 -7.87
C GLN A 40 -9.33 -8.79 -8.65
N ALA A 41 -9.82 -9.63 -9.58
CA ALA A 41 -11.05 -9.36 -10.31
C ALA A 41 -12.29 -9.37 -9.40
N LEU A 42 -12.38 -10.34 -8.47
CA LEU A 42 -13.41 -10.37 -7.44
C LEU A 42 -13.36 -9.12 -6.57
N ALA A 43 -12.18 -8.73 -6.09
CA ALA A 43 -12.02 -7.53 -5.27
C ALA A 43 -12.55 -6.29 -5.98
N ARG A 44 -12.17 -6.09 -7.25
CA ARG A 44 -12.66 -4.98 -8.07
C ARG A 44 -14.16 -5.03 -8.33
N CYS A 45 -14.74 -6.21 -8.57
CA CYS A 45 -16.19 -6.33 -8.74
C CYS A 45 -16.92 -5.89 -7.46
N HIS A 46 -16.47 -6.35 -6.29
CA HIS A 46 -17.05 -5.97 -5.01
C HIS A 46 -16.86 -4.49 -4.69
N GLU A 47 -15.69 -3.91 -4.99
CA GLU A 47 -15.44 -2.47 -4.89
C GLU A 47 -16.45 -1.67 -5.73
N LYS A 48 -16.67 -2.06 -6.99
CA LYS A 48 -17.62 -1.38 -7.90
C LYS A 48 -19.08 -1.54 -7.47
N LEU A 49 -19.41 -2.58 -6.70
CA LEU A 49 -20.73 -2.78 -6.11
C LEU A 49 -20.90 -2.05 -4.77
N GLY A 50 -19.85 -1.41 -4.23
CA GLY A 50 -19.86 -0.77 -2.92
C GLY A 50 -19.73 -1.77 -1.75
N HIS A 51 -19.39 -3.01 -2.03
CA HIS A 51 -19.19 -4.09 -1.04
C HIS A 51 -17.72 -4.09 -0.58
N LEU A 52 -17.32 -3.04 0.14
CA LEU A 52 -15.90 -2.79 0.47
C LEU A 52 -15.30 -3.86 1.40
N ASN A 53 -16.10 -4.44 2.30
CA ASN A 53 -15.65 -5.51 3.19
C ASN A 53 -15.22 -6.75 2.41
N GLU A 54 -16.04 -7.16 1.44
CA GLU A 54 -15.74 -8.26 0.54
C GLU A 54 -14.57 -7.92 -0.38
N ALA A 55 -14.50 -6.68 -0.88
CA ALA A 55 -13.37 -6.22 -1.68
C ALA A 55 -12.05 -6.38 -0.90
N GLY A 56 -11.99 -5.86 0.33
CA GLY A 56 -10.84 -5.98 1.21
C GLY A 56 -10.46 -7.41 1.55
N ALA A 57 -11.45 -8.30 1.76
CA ALA A 57 -11.19 -9.72 1.98
C ALA A 57 -10.53 -10.40 0.76
N TRP A 58 -10.97 -10.07 -0.45
CA TRP A 58 -10.36 -10.57 -1.69
C TRP A 58 -8.97 -9.98 -1.94
N ARG A 59 -8.75 -8.69 -1.62
CA ARG A 59 -7.42 -8.06 -1.65
C ARG A 59 -6.44 -8.75 -0.71
N ARG A 60 -6.85 -8.99 0.54
CA ARG A 60 -6.07 -9.75 1.52
C ARG A 60 -5.70 -11.14 0.99
N LYS A 61 -6.67 -11.85 0.38
CA LYS A 61 -6.44 -13.17 -0.21
C LYS A 61 -5.46 -13.13 -1.37
N ALA A 62 -5.54 -12.13 -2.25
CA ALA A 62 -4.58 -11.91 -3.33
C ALA A 62 -3.17 -11.64 -2.78
N GLY A 63 -3.04 -10.74 -1.80
CA GLY A 63 -1.77 -10.43 -1.15
C GLY A 63 -1.11 -11.65 -0.51
N LYS A 64 -1.88 -12.46 0.23
CA LYS A 64 -1.39 -13.72 0.79
C LYS A 64 -0.96 -14.71 -0.30
N ALA A 65 -1.75 -14.85 -1.35
CA ALA A 65 -1.45 -15.78 -2.44
C ALA A 65 -0.16 -15.38 -3.20
N TYR A 66 0.14 -14.08 -3.35
CA TYR A 66 1.44 -13.64 -3.86
C TYR A 66 2.59 -14.13 -2.97
N LEU A 67 2.48 -13.98 -1.65
CA LEU A 67 3.55 -14.42 -0.72
C LEU A 67 3.79 -15.93 -0.74
N GLU A 68 2.78 -16.71 -1.10
CA GLU A 68 2.82 -18.17 -1.19
C GLU A 68 3.34 -18.69 -2.55
N LEU A 69 3.53 -17.81 -3.55
CA LEU A 69 4.10 -18.23 -4.83
C LEU A 69 5.55 -18.72 -4.66
N PRO A 70 5.93 -19.81 -5.35
CA PRO A 70 7.31 -20.27 -5.38
C PRO A 70 8.18 -19.35 -6.26
N ASP A 71 9.49 -19.37 -6.03
CA ASP A 71 10.48 -18.52 -6.72
C ASP A 71 10.53 -18.75 -8.24
N ASP A 72 10.21 -19.96 -8.70
CA ASP A 72 10.15 -20.31 -10.13
C ASP A 72 8.90 -19.74 -10.83
N ALA A 73 7.84 -19.45 -10.09
CA ALA A 73 6.65 -18.79 -10.61
C ALA A 73 6.80 -17.27 -10.65
N MET A 74 7.45 -16.68 -9.64
CA MET A 74 7.70 -15.24 -9.56
C MET A 74 8.83 -14.94 -8.58
N ALA A 75 9.72 -14.02 -8.97
CA ALA A 75 10.83 -13.59 -8.12
C ALA A 75 10.32 -13.06 -6.78
N ARG A 76 11.08 -13.32 -5.70
CA ARG A 76 10.69 -12.96 -4.34
C ARG A 76 10.37 -11.48 -4.17
N ASP A 77 11.22 -10.59 -4.70
CA ASP A 77 11.05 -9.15 -4.51
C ASP A 77 9.80 -8.64 -5.25
N GLU A 78 9.54 -9.18 -6.45
CA GLU A 78 8.35 -8.85 -7.24
C GLU A 78 7.07 -9.26 -6.50
N ARG A 79 6.98 -10.51 -6.02
CA ARG A 79 5.78 -10.97 -5.29
C ARG A 79 5.62 -10.28 -3.93
N GLN A 80 6.71 -9.89 -3.28
CA GLN A 80 6.66 -9.10 -2.04
C GLN A 80 6.07 -7.72 -2.28
N TYR A 81 6.48 -7.04 -3.36
CA TYR A 81 5.95 -5.74 -3.73
C TYR A 81 4.47 -5.82 -4.16
N LEU A 82 4.11 -6.81 -4.99
CA LEU A 82 2.72 -7.01 -5.39
C LEU A 82 1.83 -7.36 -4.19
N ALA A 83 2.32 -8.18 -3.26
CA ALA A 83 1.62 -8.44 -2.00
C ALA A 83 1.42 -7.15 -1.19
N LEU A 84 2.46 -6.30 -1.07
CA LEU A 84 2.36 -5.01 -0.37
C LEU A 84 1.24 -4.15 -0.94
N VAL A 85 1.17 -4.03 -2.27
CA VAL A 85 0.13 -3.27 -2.96
C VAL A 85 -1.27 -3.83 -2.67
N GLU A 86 -1.44 -5.16 -2.68
CA GLU A 86 -2.74 -5.76 -2.35
C GLU A 86 -3.13 -5.55 -0.89
N TYR A 87 -2.19 -5.67 0.06
CA TYR A 87 -2.45 -5.38 1.47
C TYR A 87 -2.77 -3.91 1.71
N ARG A 88 -2.09 -2.98 1.01
CA ARG A 88 -2.40 -1.55 1.04
C ARG A 88 -3.85 -1.31 0.62
N ASN A 89 -4.26 -1.88 -0.52
CA ASN A 89 -5.64 -1.76 -0.99
C ASN A 89 -6.63 -2.38 0.02
N ALA A 90 -6.30 -3.53 0.61
CA ALA A 90 -7.14 -4.19 1.60
C ALA A 90 -7.41 -3.31 2.83
N VAL A 91 -6.38 -2.65 3.38
CA VAL A 91 -6.57 -1.76 4.54
C VAL A 91 -7.33 -0.48 4.20
N GLN A 92 -7.31 -0.04 2.93
CA GLN A 92 -8.15 1.07 2.46
C GLN A 92 -9.62 0.66 2.35
N ASP A 93 -9.88 -0.50 1.73
CA ASP A 93 -11.24 -1.02 1.54
C ASP A 93 -11.91 -1.34 2.89
N LEU A 94 -11.14 -1.80 3.88
CA LEU A 94 -11.63 -2.12 5.22
C LEU A 94 -11.70 -0.91 6.17
N ALA A 95 -11.60 0.32 5.67
CA ALA A 95 -11.68 1.52 6.51
C ALA A 95 -13.03 1.58 7.26
N GLY A 96 -12.98 1.41 8.58
CA GLY A 96 -14.17 1.37 9.44
C GLY A 96 -14.74 -0.02 9.69
N ASP A 97 -14.20 -1.07 9.08
CA ASP A 97 -14.56 -2.45 9.36
C ASP A 97 -13.74 -3.01 10.56
N PRO A 98 -14.35 -3.79 11.48
CA PRO A 98 -13.62 -4.41 12.59
C PRO A 98 -12.45 -5.32 12.17
N ALA A 99 -12.53 -5.96 11.00
CA ALA A 99 -11.48 -6.83 10.46
C ALA A 99 -10.22 -6.06 10.04
N LEU A 100 -10.27 -4.72 9.97
CA LEU A 100 -9.12 -3.87 9.66
C LEU A 100 -7.92 -4.18 10.54
N MET A 101 -8.12 -4.44 11.84
CA MET A 101 -7.01 -4.64 12.77
C MET A 101 -6.20 -5.90 12.46
N ASP A 102 -6.86 -6.97 12.00
CA ASP A 102 -6.17 -8.20 11.59
C ASP A 102 -5.32 -7.95 10.33
N VAL A 103 -5.89 -7.26 9.35
CA VAL A 103 -5.22 -6.96 8.07
C VAL A 103 -4.11 -5.92 8.25
N ALA A 104 -4.28 -4.97 9.17
CA ALA A 104 -3.27 -3.97 9.49
C ALA A 104 -1.96 -4.61 10.00
N GLY A 105 -2.07 -5.66 10.82
CA GLY A 105 -0.91 -6.42 11.29
C GLY A 105 -0.15 -7.10 10.15
N GLU A 106 -0.88 -7.70 9.21
CA GLU A 106 -0.30 -8.34 8.01
C GLU A 106 0.33 -7.31 7.08
N TYR A 107 -0.37 -6.21 6.78
CA TYR A 107 0.14 -5.10 5.99
C TYR A 107 1.45 -4.56 6.57
N LYS A 108 1.49 -4.31 7.89
CA LYS A 108 2.69 -3.82 8.58
C LYS A 108 3.87 -4.79 8.43
N ALA A 109 3.62 -6.10 8.54
CA ALA A 109 4.68 -7.10 8.37
C ALA A 109 5.23 -7.11 6.94
N VAL A 110 4.36 -7.04 5.93
CA VAL A 110 4.77 -7.01 4.52
C VAL A 110 5.48 -5.71 4.17
N LEU A 111 4.99 -4.56 4.67
CA LEU A 111 5.68 -3.29 4.51
C LEU A 111 7.08 -3.34 5.13
N ALA A 112 7.21 -3.86 6.36
CA ALA A 112 8.51 -4.00 7.01
C ALA A 112 9.48 -4.92 6.26
N GLU A 113 8.98 -5.99 5.64
CA GLU A 113 9.80 -6.88 4.81
C GLU A 113 10.31 -6.16 3.55
N ASN A 114 9.43 -5.47 2.83
CA ASN A 114 9.80 -4.68 1.65
C ASN A 114 10.76 -3.53 2.01
N TRP A 115 10.61 -2.95 3.20
CA TRP A 115 11.45 -1.82 3.68
C TRP A 115 12.87 -2.22 4.08
N LYS A 116 13.22 -3.51 4.11
CA LYS A 116 14.59 -3.96 4.48
C LYS A 116 15.66 -3.43 3.53
N GLY A 117 15.31 -3.17 2.28
CA GLY A 117 16.20 -2.62 1.26
C GLY A 117 16.37 -1.10 1.31
N GLY A 118 15.56 -0.40 2.12
CA GLY A 118 15.48 1.07 2.13
C GLY A 118 14.19 1.61 1.50
N PRO A 119 14.00 2.95 1.54
CA PRO A 119 12.82 3.64 1.00
C PRO A 119 12.82 3.75 -0.54
N GLU A 120 13.94 3.48 -1.22
CA GLU A 120 14.09 3.67 -2.66
C GLU A 120 13.11 2.79 -3.44
N GLY A 121 12.31 3.42 -4.32
CA GLY A 121 11.24 2.74 -5.06
C GLY A 121 9.96 2.46 -4.25
N LEU A 122 9.95 2.78 -2.94
CA LEU A 122 8.82 2.54 -2.03
C LEU A 122 8.28 3.82 -1.38
N THR A 123 8.70 5.00 -1.83
CA THR A 123 8.36 6.29 -1.20
C THR A 123 6.85 6.52 -1.08
N HIS A 124 6.06 6.12 -2.09
CA HIS A 124 4.59 6.15 -2.01
C HIS A 124 4.06 5.20 -0.92
N GLU A 125 4.55 3.96 -0.88
CA GLU A 125 4.14 2.95 0.09
C GLU A 125 4.52 3.32 1.52
N GLY A 126 5.69 3.94 1.71
CA GLY A 126 6.14 4.44 3.00
C GLY A 126 5.35 5.65 3.48
N LEU A 127 5.02 6.61 2.61
CA LEU A 127 4.12 7.72 2.99
C LEU A 127 2.73 7.20 3.36
N PHE A 128 2.16 6.29 2.55
CA PHE A 128 0.88 5.66 2.88
C PHE A 128 0.96 4.93 4.22
N GLY A 129 1.94 4.05 4.39
CA GLY A 129 2.10 3.24 5.60
C GLY A 129 2.33 4.12 6.83
N GLY A 130 3.09 5.20 6.68
CA GLY A 130 3.30 6.22 7.67
C GLY A 130 2.01 6.87 8.17
N VAL A 131 1.19 7.38 7.25
CA VAL A 131 -0.11 8.00 7.56
C VAL A 131 -1.09 6.98 8.15
N PHE A 132 -1.14 5.78 7.58
CA PHE A 132 -2.01 4.71 8.05
C PHE A 132 -1.69 4.29 9.49
N LEU A 133 -0.41 4.01 9.79
CA LEU A 133 0.05 3.61 11.12
C LEU A 133 -0.13 4.73 12.15
N MET A 134 0.03 5.99 11.73
CA MET A 134 -0.28 7.14 12.57
C MET A 134 -1.76 7.18 12.96
N GLY A 135 -2.67 6.87 12.01
CA GLY A 135 -4.11 6.73 12.28
C GLY A 135 -4.46 5.62 13.26
N LEU A 136 -3.65 4.54 13.30
CA LEU A 136 -3.77 3.45 14.28
C LEU A 136 -3.09 3.73 15.62
N GLY A 137 -2.41 4.88 15.77
CA GLY A 137 -1.65 5.23 16.97
C GLY A 137 -0.27 4.56 17.07
N ASP A 138 0.19 3.87 16.03
CA ASP A 138 1.55 3.33 15.96
C ASP A 138 2.54 4.41 15.50
N TYR A 139 2.72 5.40 16.38
CA TYR A 139 3.52 6.58 16.09
C TYR A 139 5.01 6.28 15.90
N VAL A 140 5.52 5.20 16.50
CA VAL A 140 6.94 4.80 16.37
C VAL A 140 7.23 4.38 14.93
N ASN A 141 6.42 3.46 14.37
CA ASN A 141 6.64 3.01 13.00
C ASN A 141 6.22 4.09 11.98
N ALA A 142 5.16 4.85 12.27
CA ALA A 142 4.76 5.98 11.44
C ALA A 142 5.89 6.99 11.26
N ALA A 143 6.53 7.41 12.36
CA ALA A 143 7.64 8.37 12.32
C ALA A 143 8.78 7.89 11.41
N ARG A 144 9.15 6.60 11.50
CA ARG A 144 10.17 5.99 10.65
C ARG A 144 9.81 6.06 9.17
N TYR A 145 8.66 5.49 8.78
CA TYR A 145 8.29 5.42 7.36
C TYR A 145 8.10 6.81 6.74
N LEU A 146 7.51 7.75 7.48
CA LEU A 146 7.35 9.13 7.02
C LEU A 146 8.70 9.84 6.84
N PHE A 147 9.61 9.67 7.80
CA PHE A 147 10.93 10.30 7.75
C PHE A 147 11.78 9.75 6.60
N ASP A 148 11.92 8.43 6.52
CA ASP A 148 12.73 7.75 5.51
C ASP A 148 12.21 8.06 4.09
N SER A 149 10.88 8.07 3.91
CA SER A 149 10.27 8.43 2.63
C SER A 149 10.50 9.90 2.28
N ALA A 150 10.35 10.80 3.25
CA ALA A 150 10.58 12.22 3.04
C ALA A 150 12.05 12.51 2.68
N GLU A 151 13.00 11.78 3.26
CA GLU A 151 14.42 11.89 2.93
C GLU A 151 14.68 11.48 1.48
N ALA A 152 14.25 10.29 1.07
CA ALA A 152 14.39 9.83 -0.31
C ALA A 152 13.69 10.75 -1.34
N ILE A 153 12.49 11.26 -1.02
CA ILE A 153 11.79 12.21 -1.90
C ILE A 153 12.55 13.54 -1.96
N SER A 154 13.16 14.01 -0.87
CA SER A 154 13.90 15.28 -0.85
C SER A 154 15.15 15.24 -1.72
N GLU A 155 15.82 14.09 -1.79
CA GLU A 155 16.97 13.84 -2.67
C GLU A 155 16.52 13.89 -4.13
N GLN A 156 15.46 13.14 -4.48
CA GLN A 156 14.85 13.15 -5.82
C GLN A 156 14.41 14.56 -6.25
N ALA A 157 13.79 15.30 -5.33
CA ALA A 157 13.36 16.68 -5.58
C ALA A 157 14.53 17.61 -5.88
N THR A 158 15.68 17.40 -5.22
CA THR A 158 16.89 18.19 -5.41
C THR A 158 17.55 17.86 -6.74
N GLU A 159 17.70 16.57 -7.06
CA GLU A 159 18.28 16.11 -8.33
C GLU A 159 17.45 16.53 -9.55
N GLY A 160 16.12 16.43 -9.43
CA GLY A 160 15.18 16.79 -10.49
C GLY A 160 14.78 18.26 -10.54
N ASN A 161 15.18 19.07 -9.55
CA ASN A 161 14.66 20.42 -9.32
C ASN A 161 13.11 20.47 -9.35
N ASP A 162 12.48 19.49 -8.69
CA ASP A 162 11.02 19.30 -8.71
C ASP A 162 10.36 19.92 -7.48
N ALA A 163 9.62 21.02 -7.71
CA ALA A 163 8.93 21.74 -6.65
C ALA A 163 7.79 20.94 -5.99
N ALA A 164 7.12 20.05 -6.73
CA ALA A 164 6.04 19.23 -6.19
C ALA A 164 6.61 18.14 -5.27
N LEU A 165 7.71 17.49 -5.67
CA LEU A 165 8.41 16.53 -4.79
C LEU A 165 9.02 17.23 -3.57
N ARG A 166 9.56 18.45 -3.75
CA ARG A 166 10.06 19.26 -2.62
C ARG A 166 8.97 19.52 -1.58
N GLU A 167 7.78 19.89 -2.04
CA GLU A 167 6.61 20.10 -1.18
C GLU A 167 6.15 18.80 -0.52
N ALA A 168 6.12 17.69 -1.26
CA ALA A 168 5.77 16.37 -0.71
C ALA A 168 6.75 15.92 0.39
N ALA A 169 8.05 16.07 0.17
CA ALA A 169 9.08 15.78 1.19
C ALA A 169 8.90 16.66 2.42
N ARG A 170 8.64 17.96 2.24
CA ARG A 170 8.38 18.88 3.35
C ARG A 170 7.19 18.41 4.20
N ARG A 171 6.05 18.10 3.57
CA ARG A 171 4.86 17.59 4.26
C ARG A 171 5.12 16.23 4.93
N GLY A 172 5.90 15.36 4.29
CA GLY A 172 6.34 14.09 4.87
C GLY A 172 7.13 14.29 6.17
N TYR A 173 8.11 15.21 6.18
CA TYR A 173 8.87 15.55 7.38
C TYR A 173 8.01 16.21 8.48
N GLU A 174 7.01 17.02 8.13
CA GLU A 174 6.07 17.59 9.11
C GLU A 174 5.25 16.51 9.81
N LEU A 175 4.76 15.52 9.06
CA LEU A 175 4.05 14.37 9.64
C LEU A 175 5.01 13.49 10.45
N ALA A 176 6.24 13.27 9.97
CA ALA A 176 7.26 12.54 10.72
C ALA A 176 7.58 13.23 12.06
N HIS A 177 7.66 14.56 12.07
CA HIS A 177 7.79 15.35 13.30
C HIS A 177 6.63 15.10 14.26
N GLU A 178 5.38 15.21 13.78
CA GLU A 178 4.20 14.98 14.62
C GLU A 178 4.18 13.57 15.21
N ALA A 179 4.41 12.55 14.39
CA ALA A 179 4.47 11.16 14.83
C ALA A 179 5.61 10.95 15.84
N ALA A 180 6.81 11.47 15.58
CA ALA A 180 7.94 11.35 16.48
C ALA A 180 7.69 12.01 17.84
N MET A 181 7.03 13.18 17.87
CA MET A 181 6.62 13.84 19.12
C MET A 181 5.66 12.96 19.93
N LYS A 182 4.64 12.36 19.29
CA LYS A 182 3.70 11.46 19.97
C LYS A 182 4.35 10.15 20.42
N ALA A 183 5.36 9.68 19.71
CA ALA A 183 6.17 8.52 20.08
C ALA A 183 7.22 8.82 21.17
N GLY A 184 7.42 10.08 21.56
CA GLY A 184 8.48 10.49 22.51
C GLY A 184 9.90 10.47 21.93
N ASN A 185 10.05 10.35 20.60
CA ASN A 185 11.35 10.35 19.93
C ASN A 185 11.78 11.78 19.57
N MET A 186 12.27 12.51 20.57
CA MET A 186 12.65 13.93 20.43
C MET A 186 13.78 14.17 19.42
N GLN A 187 14.67 13.19 19.24
CA GLN A 187 15.77 13.30 18.27
C GLN A 187 15.22 13.34 16.84
N VAL A 188 14.41 12.35 16.44
CA VAL A 188 13.79 12.32 15.12
C VAL A 188 12.87 13.53 14.93
N ALA A 189 12.09 13.89 15.95
CA ALA A 189 11.21 15.05 15.88
C ALA A 189 11.98 16.34 15.55
N GLN A 190 13.12 16.58 16.20
CA GLN A 190 13.90 17.78 15.96
C GLN A 190 14.53 17.78 14.55
N VAL A 191 15.06 16.65 14.10
CA VAL A 191 15.64 16.53 12.76
C VAL A 191 14.57 16.76 11.68
N ALA A 192 13.41 16.11 11.78
CA ALA A 192 12.34 16.27 10.81
C ALA A 192 11.85 17.73 10.74
N LYS A 193 11.75 18.41 11.89
CA LYS A 193 11.40 19.84 11.93
C LYS A 193 12.40 20.72 11.18
N VAL A 194 13.70 20.48 11.37
CA VAL A 194 14.75 21.22 10.67
C VAL A 194 14.68 20.95 9.16
N ARG A 195 14.57 19.69 8.74
CA ARG A 195 14.45 19.32 7.33
C ARG A 195 13.24 19.97 6.66
N ALA A 196 12.07 19.95 7.30
CA ALA A 196 10.88 20.63 6.79
C ALA A 196 11.08 22.15 6.66
N PHE A 197 11.76 22.78 7.62
CA PHE A 197 12.08 24.21 7.57
C PHE A 197 13.02 24.53 6.39
N ASP A 198 14.05 23.72 6.19
CA ASP A 198 15.02 23.92 5.10
C ASP A 198 14.34 23.79 3.72
N LEU A 199 13.43 22.84 3.57
CA LEU A 199 12.67 22.65 2.33
C LEU A 199 11.66 23.79 2.06
N ALA A 200 11.20 24.50 3.10
CA ALA A 200 10.31 25.66 2.96
C ALA A 200 11.05 26.90 2.42
N GLN A 201 12.37 26.98 2.56
CA GLN A 201 13.16 28.06 2.00
C GLN A 201 13.24 27.93 0.47
N PRO A 202 13.32 29.04 -0.28
CA PRO A 202 13.60 28.98 -1.70
C PRO A 202 14.94 28.27 -1.95
N PRO A 203 15.07 27.47 -3.02
CA PRO A 203 16.33 26.81 -3.33
C PRO A 203 17.44 27.86 -3.46
N PRO A 204 18.66 27.57 -2.95
CA PRO A 204 19.79 28.47 -3.12
C PRO A 204 20.01 28.74 -4.61
N LYS A 205 20.18 30.03 -4.94
CA LYS A 205 20.43 30.49 -6.32
C LYS A 205 21.78 30.03 -6.85
#